data_AF-A0A1J7JA72-F1
#
_entry.id   AF-A0A1J7JA72-F1
#
_cell.length_a   1.000
_cell.length_b   1.000
_cell.length_c   1.000
_cell.angle_alpha   90.00
_cell.angle_beta   90.00
_cell.angle_gamma   90.00
#
_symmetry.space_group_name_H-M   'P 1'
#
loop_
_entity.id
_entity.type
_entity.pdbx_description
1 polymer ?
#
loop_
_entity_poly.entity_id
_entity_poly.type
_entity_poly.pdbx_seq_one_letter_code
_entity_poly.pdbx_strand_id
1 'polypeptide(L)'
;MTTIPTTPLPVAMADAGDSTALERLPSELLLGILKNLETARDMSSLACASKELKRRVDSSAAWRDFAQSKFPLLTIPSESVRDWKALARSLTYQSRCWDRRSIRYTGMFGPQQPQTKGLVFQPVVAVDYDIESGREVVVWGAGEDIVARYRKRGATQAQAQQSSADWRQLLGAEHGFRAGVDDVTTMDIVKLPHLKAPAMLAGRDSGDLSLLSLQPDQSFGQLHANLGPQGTTESPKQSTIMSVDVFNDNLVAACTNLGVAIYRLPSDDNTTAIPPIDVYDVLSATTQQAYNAKWMGGDNLLAVALRGTIDPLRYLTVTPTGWTVEAAAKNAQVIEQFDLKQGSILANSLQPVRQFPGMKGPTPLLLSSWKDGTV
;
A
#
# COMPACT_ATOMS: atom_id res chain seq x y z
N MET A 1 35.65 42.12 -74.98
CA MET A 1 34.34 41.81 -74.38
C MET A 1 34.04 40.36 -74.68
N THR A 2 34.29 39.51 -73.69
CA THR A 2 34.44 38.07 -73.81
C THR A 2 33.10 37.39 -73.52
N THR A 3 32.57 36.67 -74.49
CA THR A 3 31.35 35.86 -74.40
C THR A 3 31.65 34.55 -73.68
N ILE A 4 30.98 34.31 -72.55
CA ILE A 4 31.05 33.06 -71.78
C ILE A 4 29.95 32.12 -72.30
N PRO A 5 30.25 30.84 -72.60
CA PRO A 5 29.27 29.89 -73.08
C PRO A 5 28.50 29.23 -71.92
N THR A 6 27.20 29.04 -72.16
CA THR A 6 26.22 28.40 -71.27
C THR A 6 26.34 26.88 -71.33
N THR A 7 26.76 26.25 -70.24
CA THR A 7 26.66 24.80 -70.03
C THR A 7 25.46 24.51 -69.12
N PRO A 8 24.50 23.66 -69.52
CA PRO A 8 23.46 23.21 -68.61
C PRO A 8 24.03 22.18 -67.63
N LEU A 9 23.88 22.44 -66.33
CA LEU A 9 24.16 21.49 -65.27
C LEU A 9 23.19 20.30 -65.36
N PRO A 10 23.65 19.08 -65.03
CA PRO A 10 22.84 17.87 -65.11
C PRO A 10 21.73 17.90 -64.06
N VAL A 11 20.54 17.50 -64.48
CA VAL A 11 19.43 17.12 -63.61
C VAL A 11 19.92 15.94 -62.76
N ALA A 12 20.35 16.24 -61.54
CA ALA A 12 20.47 15.22 -60.51
C ALA A 12 19.06 14.67 -60.30
N MET A 13 18.88 13.40 -60.71
CA MET A 13 17.78 12.58 -60.26
C MET A 13 17.77 12.66 -58.73
N ALA A 14 16.78 13.37 -58.19
CA ALA A 14 16.38 13.20 -56.81
C ALA A 14 15.88 11.75 -56.70
N ASP A 15 16.79 10.87 -56.28
CA ASP A 15 16.47 9.50 -55.94
C ASP A 15 15.38 9.51 -54.88
N ALA A 16 14.36 8.72 -55.14
CA ALA A 16 13.15 8.68 -54.36
C ALA A 16 13.41 7.92 -53.05
N GLY A 17 13.05 8.56 -51.94
CA GLY A 17 12.46 7.82 -50.82
C GLY A 17 13.42 7.39 -49.72
N ASP A 18 14.05 8.34 -49.05
CA ASP A 18 14.37 8.16 -47.63
C ASP A 18 13.05 8.22 -46.83
N SER A 19 12.26 7.16 -46.93
CA SER A 19 11.11 6.99 -46.06
C SER A 19 11.64 6.78 -44.65
N THR A 20 11.48 7.82 -43.83
CA THR A 20 11.70 7.87 -42.38
C THR A 20 10.66 6.99 -41.68
N ALA A 21 10.61 5.71 -42.06
CA ALA A 21 9.71 4.74 -41.49
C ALA A 21 10.12 4.45 -40.05
N LEU A 22 9.14 4.46 -39.14
CA LEU A 22 9.32 4.20 -37.71
C LEU A 22 10.11 2.90 -37.44
N GLU A 23 9.97 1.92 -38.32
CA GLU A 23 10.61 0.61 -38.25
C GLU A 23 12.14 0.67 -38.40
N ARG A 24 12.64 1.68 -39.13
CA ARG A 24 14.07 1.87 -39.43
C ARG A 24 14.79 2.72 -38.38
N LEU A 25 14.08 3.24 -37.38
CA LEU A 25 14.70 4.01 -36.31
C LEU A 25 15.71 3.17 -35.51
N PRO A 26 16.83 3.76 -35.06
CA PRO A 26 17.69 3.16 -34.04
C PRO A 26 16.90 2.67 -32.81
N SER A 27 17.36 1.59 -32.18
CA SER A 27 16.69 0.97 -31.02
C SER A 27 16.49 1.92 -29.85
N GLU A 28 17.47 2.77 -29.56
CA GLU A 28 17.37 3.76 -28.47
C GLU A 28 16.25 4.78 -28.71
N LEU A 29 16.08 5.24 -29.96
CA LEU A 29 15.02 6.19 -30.30
C LEU A 29 13.65 5.53 -30.25
N LEU A 30 13.54 4.29 -30.72
CA LEU A 30 12.28 3.54 -30.63
C LEU A 30 11.91 3.28 -29.17
N LEU A 31 12.83 2.83 -28.32
CA LEU A 31 12.60 2.66 -26.88
C LEU A 31 12.17 3.99 -26.23
N GLY A 32 12.84 5.09 -26.62
CA GLY A 32 12.48 6.44 -26.22
C GLY A 32 11.05 6.84 -26.57
N ILE A 33 10.51 6.36 -27.70
CA ILE A 33 9.10 6.56 -28.06
C ILE A 33 8.20 5.63 -27.24
N LEU A 34 8.55 4.34 -27.15
CA LEU A 34 7.74 3.31 -26.49
C LEU A 34 7.50 3.62 -25.01
N LYS A 35 8.52 4.08 -24.28
CA LYS A 35 8.41 4.45 -22.86
C LYS A 35 7.43 5.60 -22.61
N ASN A 36 7.18 6.44 -23.62
CA ASN A 36 6.29 7.59 -23.49
C ASN A 36 4.82 7.27 -23.82
N LEU A 37 4.53 6.15 -24.49
CA LEU A 37 3.15 5.73 -24.79
C LEU A 37 2.31 5.62 -23.52
N GLU A 38 1.01 5.92 -23.56
CA GLU A 38 0.19 5.99 -22.34
C GLU A 38 -0.11 4.61 -21.76
N THR A 39 -0.40 3.62 -22.61
CA THR A 39 -0.90 2.31 -22.18
C THR A 39 -0.19 1.14 -22.84
N ALA A 40 -0.17 -0.01 -22.15
CA ALA A 40 0.23 -1.29 -22.74
C ALA A 40 -0.61 -1.70 -23.98
N ARG A 41 -1.82 -1.14 -24.14
CA ARG A 41 -2.64 -1.31 -25.34
C ARG A 41 -2.00 -0.56 -26.52
N ASP A 42 -1.49 0.65 -26.31
CA ASP A 42 -0.87 1.45 -27.37
C ASP A 42 0.42 0.78 -27.88
N MET A 43 1.22 0.22 -26.97
CA MET A 43 2.35 -0.64 -27.35
C MET A 43 1.90 -1.82 -28.22
N SER A 44 0.82 -2.51 -27.82
CA SER A 44 0.27 -3.64 -28.59
C SER A 44 -0.26 -3.20 -29.95
N SER A 45 -0.91 -2.04 -30.04
CA SER A 45 -1.42 -1.47 -31.29
C SER A 45 -0.29 -1.12 -32.26
N LEU A 46 0.80 -0.52 -31.75
CA LEU A 46 1.98 -0.21 -32.55
C LEU A 46 2.67 -1.47 -33.05
N ALA A 47 2.74 -2.52 -32.22
CA ALA A 47 3.25 -3.83 -32.63
C ALA A 47 2.41 -4.46 -33.76
N CYS A 48 1.12 -4.14 -33.87
CA CYS A 48 0.27 -4.66 -34.95
C CYS A 48 0.46 -3.93 -36.28
N ALA A 49 1.14 -2.77 -36.30
CA ALA A 49 1.31 -1.99 -37.52
C ALA A 49 2.23 -2.70 -38.55
N SER A 50 3.25 -3.43 -38.08
CA SER A 50 4.13 -4.21 -38.96
C SER A 50 4.85 -5.35 -38.25
N LYS A 51 5.37 -6.30 -39.03
CA LYS A 51 6.12 -7.45 -38.50
C LYS A 51 7.41 -7.04 -37.80
N GLU A 52 8.09 -6.01 -38.32
CA GLU A 52 9.36 -5.55 -37.74
C GLU A 52 9.12 -4.77 -36.45
N LEU A 53 8.11 -3.89 -36.41
CA LEU A 53 7.71 -3.24 -35.17
C LEU A 53 7.24 -4.26 -34.14
N LYS A 54 6.48 -5.29 -34.55
CA LYS A 54 6.10 -6.38 -33.66
C LYS A 54 7.31 -7.02 -33.00
N ARG A 55 8.31 -7.42 -33.78
CA ARG A 55 9.53 -8.08 -33.28
C ARG A 55 10.27 -7.20 -32.27
N ARG A 56 10.35 -5.89 -32.53
CA ARG A 56 11.06 -4.94 -31.65
C ARG A 56 10.27 -4.61 -30.39
N VAL A 57 8.96 -4.40 -30.49
CA VAL A 57 8.07 -4.13 -29.35
C VAL A 57 7.91 -5.37 -28.47
N ASP A 58 7.81 -6.56 -29.04
CA ASP A 58 7.71 -7.81 -28.29
C ASP A 58 9.03 -8.22 -27.60
N SER A 59 10.11 -7.43 -27.77
CA SER A 59 11.32 -7.61 -26.97
C SER A 59 11.06 -7.33 -25.49
N SER A 60 11.62 -8.16 -24.61
CA SER A 60 11.49 -8.01 -23.16
C SER A 60 11.97 -6.63 -22.67
N ALA A 61 13.03 -6.09 -23.30
CA ALA A 61 13.59 -4.80 -22.96
C ALA A 61 12.61 -3.63 -23.16
N ALA A 62 11.80 -3.65 -24.22
CA ALA A 62 10.83 -2.60 -24.50
C ALA A 62 9.70 -2.55 -23.45
N TRP A 63 9.15 -3.71 -23.08
CA TRP A 63 8.12 -3.79 -22.05
C TRP A 63 8.66 -3.45 -20.66
N ARG A 64 9.92 -3.82 -20.38
CA ARG A 64 10.61 -3.44 -19.14
C ARG A 64 10.77 -1.93 -19.00
N ASP A 65 11.35 -1.28 -20.01
CA ASP A 65 11.58 0.17 -19.99
C ASP A 65 10.26 0.95 -19.90
N PHE A 66 9.23 0.48 -20.61
CA PHE A 66 7.87 0.99 -20.47
C PHE A 66 7.34 0.86 -19.03
N ALA A 67 7.35 -0.35 -18.45
CA ALA A 67 6.79 -0.58 -17.13
C ALA A 67 7.51 0.23 -16.04
N GLN A 68 8.85 0.27 -16.08
CA GLN A 68 9.65 1.00 -15.10
C GLN A 68 9.45 2.52 -15.21
N SER A 69 9.37 3.06 -16.43
CA SER A 69 9.13 4.50 -16.60
C SER A 69 7.71 4.92 -16.25
N LYS A 70 6.71 4.06 -16.52
CA LYS A 70 5.30 4.38 -16.24
C LYS A 70 4.87 4.17 -14.80
N PHE A 71 5.52 3.26 -14.09
CA PHE A 71 5.19 2.94 -12.69
C PHE A 71 6.40 3.16 -11.77
N PRO A 72 6.96 4.39 -11.71
CA PRO A 72 8.20 4.66 -10.97
C PRO A 72 8.04 4.52 -9.44
N LEU A 73 6.80 4.54 -8.94
CA LEU A 73 6.49 4.35 -7.51
C LEU A 73 6.50 2.88 -7.08
N LEU A 74 6.51 1.95 -8.04
CA LEU A 74 6.57 0.53 -7.75
C LEU A 74 8.03 0.09 -7.85
N THR A 75 8.55 -0.50 -6.77
CA THR A 75 9.82 -1.21 -6.81
C THR A 75 9.61 -2.50 -7.60
N ILE A 76 9.86 -2.47 -8.91
CA ILE A 76 9.73 -3.63 -9.78
C ILE A 76 11.10 -4.32 -9.87
N PRO A 77 11.28 -5.52 -9.29
CA PRO A 77 12.56 -6.22 -9.32
C PRO A 77 12.89 -6.67 -10.74
N SER A 78 13.99 -6.12 -11.29
CA SER A 78 14.26 -6.22 -12.73
C SER A 78 14.62 -7.64 -13.19
N GLU A 79 15.23 -8.42 -12.30
CA GLU A 79 15.84 -9.72 -12.61
C GLU A 79 14.87 -10.90 -12.43
N SER A 80 13.84 -10.74 -11.60
CA SER A 80 12.87 -11.80 -11.28
C SER A 80 11.63 -11.79 -12.18
N VAL A 81 11.35 -10.66 -12.86
CA VAL A 81 10.20 -10.55 -13.77
C VAL A 81 10.45 -11.32 -15.08
N ARG A 82 9.74 -12.43 -15.25
CA ARG A 82 9.83 -13.29 -16.44
C ARG A 82 9.00 -12.79 -17.63
N ASP A 83 7.89 -12.11 -17.39
CA ASP A 83 6.98 -11.61 -18.43
C ASP A 83 6.62 -10.14 -18.20
N TRP A 84 7.49 -9.26 -18.70
CA TRP A 84 7.30 -7.81 -18.65
C TRP A 84 6.04 -7.34 -19.38
N LYS A 85 5.62 -8.05 -20.43
CA LYS A 85 4.44 -7.69 -21.20
C LYS A 85 3.16 -7.94 -20.41
N ALA A 86 3.06 -9.07 -19.74
CA ALA A 86 1.93 -9.37 -18.84
C ALA A 86 1.89 -8.41 -17.65
N LEU A 87 3.05 -8.12 -17.04
CA LEU A 87 3.15 -7.17 -15.92
C LEU A 87 2.68 -5.77 -16.34
N ALA A 88 3.24 -5.23 -17.43
CA ALA A 88 2.88 -3.91 -17.96
C ALA A 88 1.38 -3.80 -18.25
N ARG A 89 0.78 -4.85 -18.83
CA ARG A 89 -0.67 -4.92 -19.08
C ARG A 89 -1.49 -4.89 -17.78
N SER A 90 -1.07 -5.64 -16.76
CA SER A 90 -1.76 -5.68 -15.47
C SER A 90 -1.71 -4.32 -14.77
N LEU A 91 -0.52 -3.71 -14.68
CA LEU A 91 -0.34 -2.40 -14.04
C LEU A 91 -1.12 -1.30 -14.76
N THR A 92 -1.07 -1.27 -16.09
CA THR A 92 -1.85 -0.33 -16.90
C THR A 92 -3.35 -0.51 -16.68
N TYR A 93 -3.83 -1.76 -16.64
CA TYR A 93 -5.24 -2.06 -16.39
C TYR A 93 -5.68 -1.56 -15.00
N GLN A 94 -4.88 -1.83 -13.96
CA GLN A 94 -5.15 -1.40 -12.58
C GLN A 94 -5.17 0.13 -12.46
N SER A 95 -4.17 0.83 -13.03
CA SER A 95 -4.14 2.30 -13.07
C SER A 95 -5.40 2.86 -13.69
N ARG A 96 -5.83 2.31 -14.83
CA ARG A 96 -7.05 2.77 -15.51
C ARG A 96 -8.33 2.48 -14.74
N CYS A 97 -8.42 1.34 -14.05
CA CYS A 97 -9.55 1.04 -13.17
C CYS A 97 -9.63 2.06 -12.03
N TRP A 98 -8.48 2.48 -11.50
CA TRP A 98 -8.40 3.53 -10.49
C TRP A 98 -8.84 4.89 -11.03
N ASP A 99 -8.32 5.30 -12.19
CA ASP A 99 -8.66 6.59 -12.83
C ASP A 99 -10.15 6.69 -13.16
N ARG A 100 -10.74 5.57 -13.61
CA ARG A 100 -12.17 5.50 -13.94
C ARG A 100 -13.07 5.41 -12.72
N ARG A 101 -12.51 5.37 -11.50
CA ARG A 101 -13.22 5.16 -10.23
C ARG A 101 -14.20 4.00 -10.29
N SER A 102 -13.92 2.99 -11.14
CA SER A 102 -14.80 1.83 -11.31
C SER A 102 -14.55 0.86 -10.16
N ILE A 103 -14.75 1.33 -8.94
CA ILE A 103 -14.67 0.54 -7.71
C ILE A 103 -16.09 0.05 -7.47
N ARG A 104 -16.30 -1.24 -7.70
CA ARG A 104 -17.57 -1.89 -7.37
C ARG A 104 -17.46 -2.41 -5.95
N TYR A 105 -18.21 -1.81 -5.04
CA TYR A 105 -18.41 -2.33 -3.69
C TYR A 105 -19.58 -3.31 -3.73
N THR A 106 -19.37 -4.48 -3.13
CA THR A 106 -20.46 -5.39 -2.80
C THR A 106 -20.49 -5.48 -1.29
N GLY A 107 -21.44 -4.82 -0.66
CA GLY A 107 -21.67 -4.93 0.77
C GLY A 107 -22.38 -6.26 1.07
N MET A 108 -21.83 -7.04 1.98
CA MET A 108 -22.51 -8.19 2.58
C MET A 108 -22.93 -7.77 3.98
N PHE A 109 -24.24 -7.67 4.21
CA PHE A 109 -24.78 -7.31 5.52
C PHE A 109 -25.27 -8.58 6.20
N GLY A 110 -24.75 -8.83 7.40
CA GLY A 110 -25.31 -9.85 8.28
C GLY A 110 -26.73 -9.46 8.74
N PRO A 111 -27.52 -10.42 9.24
CA PRO A 111 -28.80 -10.11 9.88
C PRO A 111 -28.56 -9.11 11.03
N GLN A 112 -29.40 -8.06 11.11
CA GLN A 112 -29.35 -7.09 12.19
C GLN A 112 -29.63 -7.79 13.52
N GLN A 113 -28.58 -8.14 14.26
CA GLN A 113 -28.71 -8.53 15.65
C GLN A 113 -28.75 -7.27 16.53
N PRO A 114 -29.53 -7.27 17.62
CA PRO A 114 -29.52 -6.18 18.59
C PRO A 114 -28.09 -5.97 19.10
N GLN A 115 -27.60 -4.74 18.99
CA GLN A 115 -26.24 -4.37 19.39
C GLN A 115 -25.98 -4.80 20.84
N THR A 116 -25.20 -5.86 21.01
CA THR A 116 -24.50 -6.11 22.26
C THR A 116 -23.34 -5.12 22.36
N LYS A 117 -22.98 -4.73 23.58
CA LYS A 117 -21.90 -3.77 23.86
C LYS A 117 -20.61 -4.21 23.15
N GLY A 118 -20.19 -3.46 22.13
CA GLY A 118 -19.00 -3.70 21.33
C GLY A 118 -18.80 -2.57 20.32
N LEU A 119 -17.60 -2.43 19.76
CA LEU A 119 -17.38 -1.49 18.66
C LEU A 119 -18.24 -1.87 17.45
N VAL A 120 -18.68 -0.87 16.68
CA VAL A 120 -19.37 -1.14 15.40
C VAL A 120 -18.38 -1.88 14.50
N PHE A 121 -18.77 -3.07 14.03
CA PHE A 121 -17.94 -3.87 13.13
C PHE A 121 -17.43 -3.02 11.96
N GLN A 122 -16.10 -2.93 11.84
CA GLN A 122 -15.45 -2.29 10.70
C GLN A 122 -14.76 -3.39 9.89
N PRO A 123 -15.08 -3.56 8.60
CA PRO A 123 -14.40 -4.55 7.78
C PRO A 123 -12.93 -4.13 7.64
N VAL A 124 -12.04 -4.97 8.14
CA VAL A 124 -10.59 -4.78 8.04
C VAL A 124 -10.08 -5.63 6.89
N VAL A 125 -9.30 -5.03 5.99
CA VAL A 125 -8.72 -5.73 4.85
C VAL A 125 -7.26 -5.33 4.70
N ALA A 126 -6.38 -6.30 4.52
CA ALA A 126 -5.01 -6.08 4.07
C ALA A 126 -4.76 -6.87 2.78
N VAL A 127 -3.93 -6.30 1.90
CA VAL A 127 -3.66 -6.86 0.58
C VAL A 127 -2.17 -6.75 0.30
N ASP A 128 -1.58 -7.83 -0.24
CA ASP A 128 -0.23 -7.82 -0.76
C ASP A 128 -0.19 -8.46 -2.15
N TYR A 129 0.69 -7.93 -3.00
CA TYR A 129 0.98 -8.50 -4.30
C TYR A 129 2.49 -8.65 -4.44
N ASP A 130 2.94 -9.90 -4.43
CA ASP A 130 4.31 -10.22 -4.75
C ASP A 130 4.48 -10.26 -6.28
N ILE A 131 5.17 -9.26 -6.79
CA ILE A 131 5.47 -9.10 -8.22
C ILE A 131 6.32 -10.28 -8.73
N GLU A 132 7.21 -10.83 -7.91
CA GLU A 132 8.15 -11.88 -8.33
C GLU A 132 7.44 -13.21 -8.56
N SER A 133 6.65 -13.65 -7.58
CA SER A 133 5.86 -14.87 -7.72
C SER A 133 4.56 -14.68 -8.51
N GLY A 134 4.16 -13.42 -8.74
CA GLY A 134 2.86 -13.04 -9.27
C GLY A 134 1.70 -13.40 -8.33
N ARG A 135 1.97 -13.63 -7.04
CA ARG A 135 0.97 -14.04 -6.05
C ARG A 135 0.30 -12.81 -5.43
N GLU A 136 -1.02 -12.81 -5.47
CA GLU A 136 -1.91 -11.88 -4.78
C GLU A 136 -2.45 -12.57 -3.53
N VAL A 137 -2.38 -11.89 -2.40
CA VAL A 137 -3.05 -12.29 -1.17
C VAL A 137 -3.97 -11.15 -0.72
N VAL A 138 -5.20 -11.51 -0.36
CA VAL A 138 -6.16 -10.61 0.26
C VAL A 138 -6.56 -11.28 1.57
N VAL A 139 -6.43 -10.57 2.69
CA VAL A 139 -6.81 -11.06 4.01
C VAL A 139 -7.76 -10.06 4.66
N TRP A 140 -8.76 -10.55 5.38
CA TRP A 140 -9.72 -9.71 6.07
C TRP A 140 -10.18 -10.33 7.39
N GLY A 141 -10.58 -9.45 8.30
CA GLY A 141 -11.23 -9.82 9.55
C GLY A 141 -12.74 -10.00 9.36
N ALA A 142 -13.32 -10.98 10.04
CA ALA A 142 -14.75 -11.25 10.06
C ALA A 142 -15.20 -11.58 11.49
N GLY A 143 -15.42 -10.55 12.31
CA GLY A 143 -15.58 -10.71 13.76
C GLY A 143 -14.26 -11.16 14.37
N GLU A 144 -14.26 -12.24 15.13
CA GLU A 144 -13.07 -12.87 15.71
C GLU A 144 -12.25 -13.67 14.68
N ASP A 145 -12.83 -14.02 13.53
CA ASP A 145 -12.20 -14.84 12.50
C ASP A 145 -11.31 -14.04 11.55
N ILE A 146 -10.35 -14.74 10.93
CA ILE A 146 -9.53 -14.22 9.84
C ILE A 146 -9.67 -15.10 8.61
N VAL A 147 -9.89 -14.49 7.46
CA VAL A 147 -10.00 -15.20 6.17
C VAL A 147 -8.99 -14.64 5.18
N ALA A 148 -8.31 -15.51 4.46
CA ALA A 148 -7.39 -15.15 3.40
C ALA A 148 -7.76 -15.84 2.08
N ARG A 149 -7.55 -15.11 0.98
CA ARG A 149 -7.66 -15.61 -0.39
C ARG A 149 -6.34 -15.38 -1.11
N TYR A 150 -5.80 -16.45 -1.67
CA TYR A 150 -4.60 -16.43 -2.48
C TYR A 150 -4.95 -16.66 -3.94
N ARG A 151 -4.27 -15.93 -4.82
CA ARG A 151 -4.43 -16.06 -6.27
C ARG A 151 -3.09 -15.85 -6.95
N LYS A 152 -2.80 -16.63 -7.98
CA LYS A 152 -1.65 -16.37 -8.86
C LYS A 152 -2.10 -15.62 -10.11
N ARG A 153 -1.46 -14.48 -10.40
CA ARG A 153 -1.62 -13.72 -11.65
C ARG A 153 -0.41 -13.93 -12.56
N GLY A 154 -0.59 -13.76 -13.87
CA GLY A 154 0.47 -13.92 -14.87
C GLY A 154 0.56 -15.31 -15.49
N ALA A 155 -0.35 -16.22 -15.14
CA ALA A 155 -0.54 -17.45 -15.90
C ALA A 155 -1.20 -17.11 -17.26
N THR A 156 -0.78 -17.76 -18.36
CA THR A 156 -1.37 -17.53 -19.69
C THR A 156 -2.90 -17.71 -19.66
N GLN A 157 -3.66 -17.15 -20.62
CA GLN A 157 -5.14 -17.28 -20.64
C GLN A 157 -5.64 -18.73 -20.43
N ALA A 158 -4.90 -19.71 -20.93
CA ALA A 158 -5.17 -21.14 -20.70
C ALA A 158 -5.01 -21.59 -19.23
N GLN A 159 -4.07 -20.99 -18.48
CA GLN A 159 -3.86 -21.25 -17.05
C GLN A 159 -4.73 -20.36 -16.15
N ALA A 160 -5.20 -19.21 -16.64
CA ALA A 160 -6.11 -18.32 -15.90
C ALA A 160 -7.52 -18.93 -15.73
N GLN A 161 -7.93 -19.83 -16.63
CA GLN A 161 -9.15 -20.64 -16.47
C GLN A 161 -9.02 -21.75 -15.41
N GLN A 162 -7.80 -22.05 -14.96
CA GLN A 162 -7.48 -23.06 -13.92
C GLN A 162 -6.89 -22.44 -12.64
N SER A 163 -6.76 -21.12 -12.53
CA SER A 163 -6.29 -20.48 -11.30
C SER A 163 -7.42 -20.53 -10.26
N SER A 164 -7.61 -21.67 -9.61
CA SER A 164 -8.46 -21.79 -8.43
C SER A 164 -7.88 -20.89 -7.35
N ALA A 165 -8.70 -19.99 -6.82
CA ALA A 165 -8.32 -19.26 -5.62
C ALA A 165 -8.15 -20.26 -4.47
N ASP A 166 -7.04 -20.17 -3.73
CA ASP A 166 -6.88 -20.91 -2.47
C ASP A 166 -7.47 -20.05 -1.36
N TRP A 167 -8.28 -20.67 -0.50
CA TRP A 167 -8.99 -20.01 0.59
C TRP A 167 -8.55 -20.63 1.90
N ARG A 168 -8.20 -19.77 2.85
CA ARG A 168 -7.81 -20.16 4.20
C ARG A 168 -8.63 -19.39 5.21
N GLN A 169 -8.93 -20.04 6.31
CA GLN A 169 -9.69 -19.47 7.41
C GLN A 169 -9.02 -19.86 8.72
N LEU A 170 -8.95 -18.91 9.63
CA LEU A 170 -8.54 -19.08 11.01
C LEU A 170 -9.78 -18.77 11.84
N LEU A 171 -10.34 -19.80 12.45
CA LEU A 171 -11.51 -19.68 13.31
C LEU A 171 -11.07 -19.16 14.67
N GLY A 172 -11.54 -17.97 15.05
CA GLY A 172 -11.13 -17.31 16.29
C GLY A 172 -11.54 -18.12 17.52
N ALA A 173 -12.74 -18.72 17.49
CA ALA A 173 -13.24 -19.56 18.58
C ALA A 173 -12.35 -20.79 18.88
N GLU A 174 -11.73 -21.39 17.86
CA GLU A 174 -10.79 -22.52 18.03
C GLU A 174 -9.47 -22.09 18.71
N HIS A 175 -9.19 -20.79 18.72
CA HIS A 175 -8.00 -20.18 19.29
C HIS A 175 -8.31 -19.41 20.59
N GLY A 176 -9.51 -19.60 21.15
CA GLY A 176 -9.93 -19.00 22.42
C GLY A 176 -10.44 -17.56 22.31
N PHE A 177 -10.60 -17.02 21.10
CA PHE A 177 -11.18 -15.70 20.88
C PHE A 177 -12.71 -15.75 20.92
N ARG A 178 -13.32 -14.67 21.41
CA ARG A 178 -14.78 -14.55 21.55
C ARG A 178 -15.31 -13.43 20.67
N ALA A 179 -16.34 -13.74 19.88
CA ALA A 179 -17.11 -12.76 19.12
C ALA A 179 -17.52 -11.55 19.98
N GLY A 180 -17.31 -10.34 19.46
CA GLY A 180 -17.65 -9.06 20.08
C GLY A 180 -16.71 -8.58 21.18
N VAL A 181 -15.73 -9.40 21.60
CA VAL A 181 -14.70 -9.03 22.58
C VAL A 181 -13.30 -9.08 21.98
N ASP A 182 -13.06 -10.09 21.14
CA ASP A 182 -11.78 -10.36 20.51
C ASP A 182 -11.86 -10.16 18.98
N ASP A 183 -12.81 -9.33 18.53
CA ASP A 183 -12.99 -9.04 17.12
C ASP A 183 -11.73 -8.38 16.54
N VAL A 184 -11.41 -8.75 15.31
CA VAL A 184 -10.28 -8.19 14.56
C VAL A 184 -10.60 -6.75 14.19
N THR A 185 -9.81 -5.81 14.71
CA THR A 185 -10.01 -4.37 14.55
C THR A 185 -9.03 -3.74 13.57
N THR A 186 -7.86 -4.34 13.38
CA THR A 186 -6.85 -3.86 12.41
C THR A 186 -5.94 -4.99 11.95
N MET A 187 -5.41 -4.86 10.73
CA MET A 187 -4.52 -5.85 10.13
C MET A 187 -3.49 -5.17 9.24
N ASP A 188 -2.29 -5.75 9.16
CA ASP A 188 -1.28 -5.36 8.18
C ASP A 188 -0.48 -6.59 7.74
N ILE A 189 0.03 -6.59 6.50
CA ILE A 189 0.86 -7.69 5.97
C ILE A 189 2.32 -7.25 6.02
N VAL A 190 3.17 -8.09 6.61
CA VAL A 190 4.60 -7.82 6.76
C VAL A 190 5.45 -8.89 6.07
N LYS A 191 6.58 -8.48 5.52
CA LYS A 191 7.57 -9.37 4.91
C LYS A 191 8.84 -9.34 5.76
N LEU A 192 9.04 -10.42 6.51
CA LEU A 192 10.19 -10.53 7.41
C LEU A 192 11.33 -11.28 6.70
N PRO A 193 12.58 -10.77 6.68
CA PRO A 193 13.67 -11.38 5.92
C PRO A 193 14.02 -12.82 6.34
N HIS A 194 13.79 -13.18 7.60
CA HIS A 194 14.05 -14.52 8.13
C HIS A 194 12.91 -15.51 7.80
N LEU A 195 11.71 -15.02 7.47
CA LEU A 195 10.58 -15.85 7.07
C LEU A 195 10.59 -16.11 5.56
N LYS A 196 10.22 -17.32 5.19
CA LYS A 196 10.09 -17.72 3.76
C LYS A 196 8.84 -17.18 3.08
N ALA A 197 7.94 -16.60 3.85
CA ALA A 197 6.61 -16.18 3.42
C ALA A 197 6.16 -14.96 4.21
N PRO A 198 5.19 -14.17 3.69
CA PRO A 198 4.63 -13.07 4.44
C PRO A 198 3.99 -13.54 5.74
N ALA A 199 4.00 -12.64 6.72
CA ALA A 199 3.25 -12.75 7.96
C ALA A 199 2.24 -11.61 8.03
N MET A 200 1.38 -11.68 9.04
CA MET A 200 0.27 -10.76 9.24
C MET A 200 0.27 -10.29 10.68
N LEU A 201 0.21 -8.98 10.88
CA LEU A 201 -0.15 -8.39 12.16
C LEU A 201 -1.67 -8.35 12.26
N ALA A 202 -2.22 -8.87 13.34
CA ALA A 202 -3.64 -8.83 13.65
C ALA A 202 -3.83 -8.19 15.03
N GLY A 203 -4.47 -7.02 15.05
CA GLY A 203 -4.89 -6.34 16.27
C GLY A 203 -6.37 -6.61 16.56
N ARG A 204 -6.70 -6.81 17.83
CA ARG A 204 -8.05 -7.14 18.30
C ARG A 204 -8.60 -6.12 19.30
N ASP A 205 -9.92 -6.16 19.51
CA ASP A 205 -10.60 -5.29 20.48
C ASP A 205 -10.20 -5.57 21.94
N SER A 206 -9.80 -6.79 22.26
CA SER A 206 -9.27 -7.15 23.57
C SER A 206 -7.89 -6.55 23.87
N GLY A 207 -7.24 -5.96 22.86
CA GLY A 207 -5.86 -5.48 22.94
C GLY A 207 -4.83 -6.54 22.57
N ASP A 208 -5.23 -7.72 22.13
CA ASP A 208 -4.30 -8.69 21.55
C ASP A 208 -3.69 -8.13 20.25
N LEU A 209 -2.37 -8.22 20.13
CA LEU A 209 -1.64 -7.92 18.90
C LEU A 209 -0.72 -9.10 18.58
N SER A 210 -1.14 -9.88 17.58
CA SER A 210 -0.50 -11.12 17.19
C SER A 210 0.17 -11.00 15.81
N LEU A 211 1.37 -11.57 15.68
CA LEU A 211 2.04 -11.82 14.41
C LEU A 211 1.78 -13.26 13.98
N LEU A 212 1.01 -13.44 12.91
CA LEU A 212 0.49 -14.72 12.43
C LEU A 212 1.06 -15.08 11.05
N SER A 213 1.23 -16.38 10.78
CA SER A 213 1.67 -16.87 9.47
C SER A 213 0.59 -16.62 8.40
N LEU A 214 1.01 -16.08 7.25
CA LEU A 214 0.18 -15.89 6.07
C LEU A 214 0.55 -16.91 4.96
N GLN A 215 1.05 -18.07 5.35
CA GLN A 215 1.35 -19.15 4.40
C GLN A 215 0.08 -19.83 3.91
N PRO A 216 -0.03 -20.16 2.61
CA PRO A 216 -1.18 -20.86 2.04
C PRO A 216 -1.08 -22.38 2.27
N ASP A 217 -0.78 -22.80 3.51
CA ASP A 217 -0.67 -24.20 3.89
C ASP A 217 -1.33 -24.46 5.26
N GLN A 218 -0.94 -25.53 5.96
CA GLN A 218 -1.48 -25.87 7.27
C GLN A 218 -0.98 -24.95 8.38
N SER A 219 0.07 -24.16 8.14
CA SER A 219 0.58 -23.17 9.10
C SER A 219 -0.17 -21.84 9.05
N PHE A 220 -1.18 -21.69 8.18
CA PHE A 220 -1.97 -20.46 8.12
C PHE A 220 -2.53 -20.09 9.51
N GLY A 221 -2.27 -18.86 9.94
CA GLY A 221 -2.71 -18.37 11.23
C GLY A 221 -1.92 -18.91 12.42
N GLN A 222 -0.86 -19.69 12.20
CA GLN A 222 0.07 -20.08 13.26
C GLN A 222 0.72 -18.83 13.87
N LEU A 223 0.75 -18.75 15.20
CA LEU A 223 1.37 -17.66 15.92
C LEU A 223 2.90 -17.70 15.80
N HIS A 224 3.48 -16.61 15.32
CA HIS A 224 4.93 -16.35 15.37
C HIS A 224 5.33 -15.62 16.66
N ALA A 225 4.65 -14.51 16.97
CA ALA A 225 4.96 -13.70 18.14
C ALA A 225 3.75 -12.90 18.63
N ASN A 226 3.67 -12.68 19.93
CA ASN A 226 2.73 -11.75 20.56
C ASN A 226 3.44 -10.44 20.89
N LEU A 227 2.85 -9.32 20.48
CA LEU A 227 3.34 -7.98 20.75
C LEU A 227 2.52 -7.42 21.91
N GLY A 228 3.14 -7.30 23.07
CA GLY A 228 2.42 -6.86 24.26
C GLY A 228 3.29 -6.52 25.46
N PRO A 229 2.77 -5.70 26.39
CA PRO A 229 3.41 -5.43 27.67
C PRO A 229 3.65 -6.73 28.45
N GLN A 230 4.88 -6.93 28.93
CA GLN A 230 5.21 -8.11 29.72
C GLN A 230 4.97 -7.89 31.22
N GLY A 231 3.85 -8.43 31.71
CA GLY A 231 3.78 -9.13 32.99
C GLY A 231 4.24 -8.46 34.29
N THR A 232 4.28 -7.13 34.39
CA THR A 232 4.40 -6.45 35.69
C THR A 232 3.12 -5.66 36.00
N THR A 233 2.78 -5.53 37.28
CA THR A 233 1.63 -4.75 37.76
C THR A 233 1.66 -3.27 37.35
N GLU A 234 2.82 -2.78 36.88
CA GLU A 234 3.04 -1.42 36.40
C GLU A 234 3.20 -1.33 34.87
N SER A 235 3.06 -2.45 34.15
CA SER A 235 3.16 -2.42 32.69
C SER A 235 1.99 -1.63 32.08
N PRO A 236 2.25 -0.80 31.05
CA PRO A 236 1.21 -0.01 30.39
C PRO A 236 0.11 -0.95 29.88
N LYS A 237 -1.15 -0.60 30.13
CA LYS A 237 -2.28 -1.43 29.71
C LYS A 237 -2.44 -1.34 28.20
N GLN A 238 -2.29 -2.48 27.53
CA GLN A 238 -2.68 -2.62 26.13
C GLN A 238 -4.17 -2.90 26.07
N SER A 239 -4.93 -1.91 25.59
CA SER A 239 -6.36 -1.99 25.32
C SER A 239 -6.59 -2.23 23.82
N THR A 240 -7.85 -2.16 23.38
CA THR A 240 -8.28 -2.18 21.97
C THR A 240 -7.23 -1.63 21.01
N ILE A 241 -6.75 -2.49 20.11
CA ILE A 241 -5.84 -2.06 19.03
C ILE A 241 -6.67 -1.36 17.96
N MET A 242 -6.53 -0.06 17.82
CA MET A 242 -7.32 0.77 16.90
C MET A 242 -6.72 0.80 15.49
N SER A 243 -5.40 0.79 15.39
CA SER A 243 -4.69 0.75 14.11
C SER A 243 -3.28 0.20 14.28
N VAL A 244 -2.76 -0.38 13.21
CA VAL A 244 -1.35 -0.78 13.11
C VAL A 244 -0.74 -0.16 11.85
N ASP A 245 0.55 0.17 11.94
CA ASP A 245 1.34 0.60 10.80
C ASP A 245 2.80 0.17 10.95
N VAL A 246 3.38 -0.27 9.83
CA VAL A 246 4.74 -0.82 9.81
C VAL A 246 5.67 0.11 9.04
N PHE A 247 6.82 0.40 9.65
CA PHE A 247 7.87 1.22 9.08
C PHE A 247 9.13 0.40 8.81
N ASN A 248 9.64 0.50 7.59
CA ASN A 248 10.87 -0.16 7.11
C ASN A 248 10.91 -1.66 7.44
N ASP A 249 9.76 -2.35 7.38
CA ASP A 249 9.61 -3.79 7.64
C ASP A 249 10.17 -4.25 9.00
N ASN A 250 10.27 -3.35 9.98
CA ASN A 250 10.94 -3.62 11.26
C ASN A 250 10.24 -2.97 12.46
N LEU A 251 9.78 -1.72 12.35
CA LEU A 251 9.12 -1.02 13.45
C LEU A 251 7.61 -1.05 13.27
N VAL A 252 6.89 -1.38 14.34
CA VAL A 252 5.43 -1.39 14.37
C VAL A 252 4.96 -0.28 15.29
N ALA A 253 4.08 0.58 14.80
CA ALA A 253 3.28 1.46 15.64
C ALA A 253 1.91 0.83 15.85
N ALA A 254 1.60 0.43 17.07
CA ALA A 254 0.26 -0.01 17.45
C ALA A 254 -0.45 1.13 18.20
N CYS A 255 -1.49 1.67 17.59
CA CYS A 255 -2.37 2.63 18.24
C CYS A 255 -3.37 1.86 19.08
N THR A 256 -3.42 2.14 20.38
CA THR A 256 -4.49 1.70 21.27
C THR A 256 -5.46 2.84 21.52
N ASN A 257 -6.58 2.60 22.21
CA ASN A 257 -7.44 3.72 22.62
C ASN A 257 -6.81 4.61 23.73
N LEU A 258 -5.74 4.15 24.38
CA LEU A 258 -5.04 4.88 25.45
C LEU A 258 -3.80 5.64 24.97
N GLY A 259 -3.24 5.25 23.81
CA GLY A 259 -1.98 5.79 23.35
C GLY A 259 -1.41 5.07 22.14
N VAL A 260 -0.10 5.13 21.99
CA VAL A 260 0.63 4.43 20.93
C VAL A 260 1.81 3.69 21.53
N ALA A 261 1.97 2.41 21.17
CA ALA A 261 3.11 1.60 21.54
C ALA A 261 3.94 1.26 20.29
N ILE A 262 5.27 1.35 20.42
CA ILE A 262 6.22 1.01 19.36
C ILE A 262 6.85 -0.34 19.66
N TYR A 263 6.83 -1.25 18.69
CA TYR A 263 7.44 -2.57 18.79
C TYR A 263 8.49 -2.76 17.70
N ARG A 264 9.42 -3.69 17.94
CA ARG A 264 10.34 -4.18 16.93
C ARG A 264 9.90 -5.56 16.52
N LEU A 265 9.70 -5.77 15.22
CA LEU A 265 9.43 -7.09 14.67
C LEU A 265 10.59 -8.05 15.00
N PRO A 266 10.29 -9.34 15.20
CA PRO A 266 11.32 -10.30 15.55
C PRO A 266 12.33 -10.41 14.39
N SER A 267 13.58 -10.70 14.71
CA SER A 267 14.62 -10.96 13.70
C SER A 267 14.90 -12.46 13.54
N ASP A 268 14.25 -13.30 14.35
CA ASP A 268 14.39 -14.75 14.39
C ASP A 268 13.05 -15.44 14.70
N ASP A 269 13.00 -16.74 14.48
CA ASP A 269 11.81 -17.58 14.71
C ASP A 269 11.59 -17.95 16.19
N ASN A 270 12.55 -17.64 17.08
CA ASN A 270 12.50 -18.06 18.49
C ASN A 270 11.81 -17.02 19.39
N THR A 271 11.70 -15.79 18.92
CA THR A 271 11.13 -14.68 19.68
C THR A 271 9.61 -14.72 19.65
N THR A 272 8.99 -15.25 20.70
CA THR A 272 7.52 -15.43 20.78
C THR A 272 6.79 -14.31 21.51
N ALA A 273 7.48 -13.47 22.27
CA ALA A 273 6.88 -12.39 23.03
C ALA A 273 7.73 -11.12 22.94
N ILE A 274 7.12 -10.04 22.46
CA ILE A 274 7.80 -8.79 22.09
C ILE A 274 7.23 -7.65 22.95
N PRO A 275 8.01 -7.12 23.91
CA PRO A 275 7.60 -5.94 24.66
C PRO A 275 7.65 -4.68 23.79
N PRO A 276 6.87 -3.64 24.14
CA PRO A 276 7.03 -2.34 23.51
C PRO A 276 8.41 -1.75 23.85
N ILE A 277 9.04 -1.14 22.86
CA ILE A 277 10.29 -0.37 23.01
C ILE A 277 10.00 0.96 23.68
N ASP A 278 8.87 1.57 23.33
CA ASP A 278 8.44 2.88 23.81
C ASP A 278 6.91 2.96 23.76
N VAL A 279 6.34 3.74 24.68
CA VAL A 279 4.89 3.94 24.81
C VAL A 279 4.61 5.42 25.02
N TYR A 280 3.77 5.97 24.15
CA TYR A 280 3.22 7.29 24.28
C TYR A 280 1.79 7.21 24.82
N ASP A 281 1.60 7.59 26.08
CA ASP A 281 0.28 7.67 26.70
C ASP A 281 -0.41 9.00 26.41
N VAL A 282 -1.63 8.93 25.88
CA VAL A 282 -2.45 10.12 25.57
C VAL A 282 -3.22 10.62 26.80
N LEU A 283 -3.32 9.79 27.84
CA LEU A 283 -4.17 9.98 29.03
C LEU A 283 -3.70 11.05 30.04
N SER A 284 -3.13 12.17 29.56
CA SER A 284 -2.90 13.36 30.40
C SER A 284 -4.19 14.10 30.78
N ALA A 285 -5.32 13.81 30.11
CA ALA A 285 -6.65 14.36 30.42
C ALA A 285 -7.76 13.34 30.06
N THR A 286 -8.69 13.11 30.98
CA THR A 286 -9.59 11.94 31.11
C THR A 286 -10.60 11.67 29.98
N THR A 287 -10.52 12.36 28.84
CA THR A 287 -11.44 12.15 27.69
C THR A 287 -10.74 11.96 26.34
N GLN A 288 -9.40 12.07 26.29
CA GLN A 288 -8.66 11.91 25.04
C GLN A 288 -8.44 10.43 24.72
N GLN A 289 -8.66 10.07 23.46
CA GLN A 289 -8.45 8.71 22.97
C GLN A 289 -7.68 8.74 21.65
N ALA A 290 -6.69 7.86 21.50
CA ALA A 290 -6.06 7.65 20.21
C ALA A 290 -6.90 6.70 19.35
N TYR A 291 -6.94 6.98 18.04
CA TYR A 291 -7.80 6.25 17.11
C TYR A 291 -7.04 5.72 15.89
N ASN A 292 -5.98 6.39 15.49
CA ASN A 292 -5.16 5.95 14.36
C ASN A 292 -3.74 6.47 14.53
N ALA A 293 -2.75 5.71 14.08
CA ALA A 293 -1.36 6.13 14.02
C ALA A 293 -0.72 5.64 12.73
N LYS A 294 -0.02 6.53 12.02
CA LYS A 294 0.63 6.24 10.73
C LYS A 294 2.01 6.86 10.63
N TRP A 295 2.97 6.10 10.10
CA TRP A 295 4.32 6.55 9.85
C TRP A 295 4.38 7.49 8.66
N MET A 296 4.92 8.69 8.87
CA MET A 296 4.93 9.74 7.86
C MET A 296 6.03 9.58 6.79
N GLY A 297 6.95 8.64 6.98
CA GLY A 297 8.12 8.42 6.11
C GLY A 297 9.25 9.39 6.44
N GLY A 298 10.46 8.86 6.66
CA GLY A 298 11.61 9.64 7.15
C GLY A 298 11.52 10.01 8.64
N ASP A 299 12.67 10.14 9.30
CA ASP A 299 12.88 10.73 10.64
C ASP A 299 12.02 10.21 11.82
N ASN A 300 11.63 8.92 11.81
CA ASN A 300 10.82 8.31 12.90
C ASN A 300 9.59 9.14 13.29
N LEU A 301 8.99 9.82 12.31
CA LEU A 301 7.83 10.68 12.50
C LEU A 301 6.54 9.89 12.36
N LEU A 302 5.68 10.01 13.36
CA LEU A 302 4.38 9.36 13.44
C LEU A 302 3.27 10.41 13.52
N ALA A 303 2.27 10.28 12.66
CA ALA A 303 1.03 11.05 12.80
C ALA A 303 0.04 10.25 13.64
N VAL A 304 -0.54 10.89 14.67
CA VAL A 304 -1.48 10.28 15.60
C VAL A 304 -2.79 11.06 15.61
N ALA A 305 -3.86 10.34 15.33
CA ALA A 305 -5.22 10.81 15.37
C ALA A 305 -5.82 10.64 16.75
N LEU A 306 -6.37 11.73 17.28
CA LEU A 306 -6.95 11.81 18.60
C LEU A 306 -8.42 12.25 18.55
N ARG A 307 -9.21 11.74 19.48
CA ARG A 307 -10.59 12.17 19.77
C ARG A 307 -10.66 12.81 21.15
N GLY A 308 -11.70 13.62 21.38
CA GLY A 308 -11.90 14.29 22.67
C GLY A 308 -10.92 15.44 22.95
N THR A 309 -10.30 15.99 21.91
CA THR A 309 -9.30 17.07 22.00
C THR A 309 -9.55 18.15 20.96
N ILE A 310 -9.13 19.38 21.27
CA ILE A 310 -9.13 20.50 20.31
C ILE A 310 -8.08 20.32 19.21
N ASP A 311 -7.06 19.49 19.45
CA ASP A 311 -5.98 19.16 18.52
C ASP A 311 -6.07 17.68 18.12
N PRO A 312 -6.97 17.33 17.18
CA PRO A 312 -7.28 15.94 16.83
C PRO A 312 -6.18 15.23 16.03
N LEU A 313 -5.11 15.94 15.68
CA LEU A 313 -3.96 15.41 14.96
C LEU A 313 -2.69 15.91 15.64
N ARG A 314 -1.83 14.98 16.04
CA ARG A 314 -0.51 15.26 16.59
C ARG A 314 0.56 14.54 15.78
N TYR A 315 1.73 15.15 15.70
CA TYR A 315 2.95 14.57 15.18
C TYR A 315 3.83 14.19 16.36
N LEU A 316 4.26 12.93 16.38
CA LEU A 316 5.15 12.37 17.38
C LEU A 316 6.47 12.02 16.69
N THR A 317 7.58 12.58 17.16
CA THR A 317 8.91 12.15 16.71
C THR A 317 9.56 11.34 17.82
N VAL A 318 10.01 10.13 17.47
CA VAL A 318 10.77 9.29 18.40
C VAL A 318 12.20 9.82 18.48
N THR A 319 12.59 10.30 19.66
CA THR A 319 13.97 10.76 19.95
C THR A 319 14.65 9.84 20.97
N PRO A 320 15.99 9.83 21.06
CA PRO A 320 16.69 9.04 22.08
C PRO A 320 16.29 9.38 23.53
N THR A 321 15.74 10.58 23.76
CA THR A 321 15.28 11.06 25.07
C THR A 321 13.78 10.89 25.30
N GLY A 322 13.05 10.27 24.36
CA GLY A 322 11.60 10.07 24.41
C GLY A 322 10.87 10.78 23.26
N TRP A 323 9.67 11.27 23.51
CA TRP A 323 8.77 11.81 22.47
C TRP A 323 8.81 13.33 22.39
N THR A 324 8.95 13.86 21.18
CA THR A 324 8.57 15.26 20.91
C THR A 324 7.18 15.27 20.28
N VAL A 325 6.27 16.05 20.87
CA VAL A 325 4.86 16.11 20.49
C VAL A 325 4.56 17.48 19.91
N GLU A 326 4.06 17.51 18.67
CA GLU A 326 3.64 18.74 18.00
C GLU A 326 2.18 18.61 17.56
N ALA A 327 1.35 19.60 17.90
CA ALA A 327 0.00 19.66 17.36
C ALA A 327 0.05 20.09 15.88
N ALA A 328 -0.77 19.46 15.03
CA ALA A 328 -0.83 19.86 13.63
C ALA A 328 -1.36 21.29 13.50
N ALA A 329 -0.62 22.15 12.80
CA ALA A 329 -1.03 23.52 12.55
C ALA A 329 -2.32 23.55 11.71
N LYS A 330 -3.29 24.35 12.15
CA LYS A 330 -4.52 24.59 11.37
C LYS A 330 -4.36 25.83 10.51
N ASN A 331 -4.72 25.73 9.24
CA ASN A 331 -4.74 26.89 8.35
C ASN A 331 -5.98 27.75 8.63
N ALA A 332 -5.77 28.96 9.14
CA ALA A 332 -6.84 29.89 9.49
C ALA A 332 -7.74 30.26 8.29
N GLN A 333 -7.16 30.41 7.09
CA GLN A 333 -7.92 30.73 5.88
C GLN A 333 -8.86 29.58 5.49
N VAL A 334 -8.42 28.33 5.66
CA VAL A 334 -9.25 27.14 5.38
C VAL A 334 -10.37 27.04 6.41
N ILE A 335 -10.08 27.31 7.69
CA ILE A 335 -11.12 27.33 8.73
C ILE A 335 -12.20 28.35 8.40
N GLU A 336 -11.81 29.57 8.01
CA GLU A 336 -12.73 30.64 7.66
C GLU A 336 -13.51 30.33 6.38
N GLN A 337 -12.83 29.88 5.32
CA GLN A 337 -13.45 29.60 4.02
C GLN A 337 -14.52 28.50 4.10
N PHE A 338 -14.31 27.50 4.95
CA PHE A 338 -15.19 26.32 5.04
C PHE A 338 -16.01 26.27 6.34
N ASP A 339 -16.02 27.35 7.14
CA ASP A 339 -16.70 27.43 8.45
C ASP A 339 -16.43 26.18 9.33
N LEU A 340 -15.15 25.76 9.39
CA LEU A 340 -14.77 24.51 10.06
C LEU A 340 -14.92 24.67 11.57
N LYS A 341 -15.99 24.10 12.11
CA LYS A 341 -16.22 24.03 13.56
C LYS A 341 -15.16 23.16 14.25
N GLN A 342 -14.90 23.42 15.53
CA GLN A 342 -14.06 22.53 16.34
C GLN A 342 -14.64 21.10 16.32
N GLY A 343 -13.78 20.11 16.06
CA GLY A 343 -14.19 18.71 15.92
C GLY A 343 -14.73 18.31 14.53
N SER A 344 -14.70 19.20 13.53
CA SER A 344 -15.04 18.86 12.14
C SER A 344 -14.02 17.94 11.45
N ILE A 345 -12.76 17.94 11.90
CA ILE A 345 -11.72 17.04 11.38
C ILE A 345 -11.93 15.65 11.98
N LEU A 346 -12.06 14.64 11.12
CA LEU A 346 -12.08 13.24 11.50
C LEU A 346 -10.72 12.64 11.21
N ALA A 347 -9.81 12.71 12.17
CA ALA A 347 -8.51 12.06 12.02
C ALA A 347 -8.59 10.51 12.04
N ASN A 348 -9.79 9.92 12.03
CA ASN A 348 -10.02 8.47 12.10
C ASN A 348 -9.33 7.68 10.98
N SER A 349 -9.10 8.30 9.82
CA SER A 349 -8.35 7.72 8.71
C SER A 349 -7.21 8.65 8.36
N LEU A 350 -5.99 8.14 8.53
CA LEU A 350 -4.75 8.82 8.20
C LEU A 350 -4.09 8.05 7.04
N GLN A 351 -3.61 8.78 6.04
CA GLN A 351 -2.83 8.20 4.94
C GLN A 351 -1.65 9.12 4.57
N PRO A 352 -0.43 8.77 4.98
CA PRO A 352 0.78 9.44 4.52
C PRO A 352 0.91 9.33 2.99
N VAL A 353 1.28 10.43 2.35
CA VAL A 353 1.58 10.51 0.93
C VAL A 353 3.08 10.39 0.76
N ARG A 354 3.49 9.23 0.23
CA ARG A 354 4.90 8.95 -0.04
C ARG A 354 5.41 9.90 -1.12
N GLN A 355 6.59 10.47 -0.88
CA GLN A 355 7.20 11.41 -1.82
C GLN A 355 7.51 10.74 -3.15
N PHE A 356 7.35 11.49 -4.24
CA PHE A 356 7.68 11.04 -5.59
C PHE A 356 9.21 10.96 -5.76
N PRO A 357 9.77 9.86 -6.31
CA PRO A 357 11.19 9.80 -6.66
C PRO A 357 11.56 10.98 -7.58
N GLY A 358 12.46 11.85 -7.12
CA GLY A 358 12.91 13.04 -7.85
C GLY A 358 12.26 14.37 -7.44
N MET A 359 11.23 14.36 -6.57
CA MET A 359 10.78 15.59 -5.90
C MET A 359 11.78 15.98 -4.81
N LYS A 360 12.35 17.18 -4.91
CA LYS A 360 13.12 17.81 -3.83
C LYS A 360 12.16 18.63 -2.96
N GLY A 361 11.94 18.22 -1.71
CA GLY A 361 11.14 18.97 -0.75
C GLY A 361 11.02 18.24 0.59
N PRO A 362 11.09 18.95 1.74
CA PRO A 362 11.27 18.32 3.05
C PRO A 362 9.97 17.89 3.74
N THR A 363 8.78 18.15 3.20
CA THR A 363 7.55 18.00 3.99
C THR A 363 6.84 16.68 3.71
N PRO A 364 6.67 15.80 4.71
CA PRO A 364 5.82 14.64 4.59
C PRO A 364 4.36 15.11 4.55
N LEU A 365 3.64 14.74 3.49
CA LEU A 365 2.24 15.13 3.30
C LEU A 365 1.32 14.06 3.89
N LEU A 366 0.30 14.49 4.64
CA LEU A 366 -0.70 13.61 5.25
C LEU A 366 -2.08 13.89 4.68
N LEU A 367 -2.79 12.85 4.30
CA LEU A 367 -4.23 12.92 4.04
C LEU A 367 -4.99 12.47 5.29
N SER A 368 -5.97 13.27 5.69
CA SER A 368 -6.92 12.94 6.75
C SER A 368 -8.35 13.19 6.26
N SER A 369 -9.32 12.46 6.81
CA SER A 369 -10.74 12.71 6.50
C SER A 369 -11.35 13.82 7.35
N TRP A 370 -12.50 14.33 6.93
CA TRP A 370 -13.30 15.32 7.66
C TRP A 370 -14.76 14.88 7.78
N LYS A 371 -15.49 15.46 8.72
CA LYS A 371 -16.95 15.39 8.82
C LYS A 371 -17.51 16.68 8.25
N ASP A 372 -18.34 16.58 7.23
CA ASP A 372 -19.07 17.72 6.68
C ASP A 372 -20.35 18.06 7.47
N GLY A 373 -20.66 17.28 8.51
CA GLY A 373 -21.83 17.48 9.37
C GLY A 373 -23.10 16.78 8.87
N THR A 374 -23.05 16.08 7.74
CA THR A 374 -24.15 15.24 7.26
C THR A 374 -24.14 13.92 8.03
N VAL A 375 -25.26 13.57 8.68
CA VAL A 375 -25.47 12.28 9.37
C VAL A 375 -26.32 11.39 8.50
#